data_AF-A0A672IY81-F1
#
_entry.id   AF-A0A672IY81-F1
#
_cell.length_a   1.000
_cell.length_b   1.000
_cell.length_c   1.000
_cell.angle_alpha   90.00
_cell.angle_beta   90.00
_cell.angle_gamma   90.00
#
_symmetry.space_group_name_H-M   'P 1'
#
loop_
_entity.id
_entity.type
_entity.pdbx_description
1 polymer ?
#
loop_
_entity_poly.entity_id
_entity_poly.type
_entity_poly.pdbx_seq_one_letter_code
_entity_poly.pdbx_strand_id
1 'polypeptide(L)'
;MPSKTSCLYLLTVVCWASALWYLSISRPTSTYVGHMSLPVRKAAKPQKNITFTNIRTRPLNPHAFEFLINEPRKCESAAPFLVILISTTHKEFDARQAIRETWGDESTFGDTRILTIFLLGRNTDAVLNQMVEQESQIFHDIVVEDFVDSYHNLTLKTMMGMRWVATFCPKAQYVMKTDSDIFVNMDNLIFKLLKPATKPRRRYFTGYVINGGPIRDMRSKWYMPRDLYPDSKYPPFCSGTGYVFSADVAELIYKTSLHTRLLHLEDVYVGLCLRKLGIHPYQNSGFNHWKMAYSLCRYRRVITVHQISPEEMHRIWNDMSSKKHLRC
;
A
#
# COMPACT_ATOMS: atom_id res chain seq x y z
N MET A 1 -15.76 -12.26 -47.17
CA MET A 1 -15.40 -11.10 -48.05
C MET A 1 -16.67 -10.33 -48.34
N PRO A 2 -16.69 -8.97 -48.45
CA PRO A 2 -15.67 -7.93 -48.17
C PRO A 2 -16.12 -7.02 -46.97
N SER A 3 -15.43 -6.00 -46.47
CA SER A 3 -14.07 -5.44 -46.63
C SER A 3 -13.75 -4.54 -45.42
N LYS A 4 -12.49 -4.59 -44.99
CA LYS A 4 -11.79 -3.56 -44.21
C LYS A 4 -11.71 -2.26 -45.04
N THR A 5 -12.15 -1.12 -44.52
CA THR A 5 -11.71 0.24 -44.93
C THR A 5 -12.40 1.30 -44.05
N SER A 6 -11.75 1.75 -42.97
CA SER A 6 -11.89 3.14 -42.46
C SER A 6 -10.94 3.44 -41.29
N CYS A 7 -9.67 3.03 -41.43
CA CYS A 7 -8.62 3.34 -40.44
C CYS A 7 -7.52 4.27 -41.02
N LEU A 8 -7.78 4.99 -42.12
CA LEU A 8 -6.75 5.79 -42.80
C LEU A 8 -7.11 7.22 -43.22
N TYR A 9 -8.26 7.77 -42.80
CA TYR A 9 -8.72 9.10 -43.26
C TYR A 9 -8.79 10.22 -42.20
N LEU A 10 -8.42 9.97 -40.94
CA LEU A 10 -8.45 10.99 -39.88
C LEU A 10 -7.05 11.37 -39.34
N LEU A 11 -5.99 10.90 -40.00
CA LEU A 11 -4.59 11.23 -39.68
C LEU A 11 -4.00 12.35 -40.56
N THR A 12 -4.81 13.10 -41.32
CA THR A 12 -4.31 14.12 -42.27
C THR A 12 -4.78 15.56 -42.02
N VAL A 13 -5.54 15.86 -40.96
CA VAL A 13 -6.10 17.22 -40.73
C VAL A 13 -5.37 18.01 -39.63
N VAL A 14 -4.22 17.54 -39.12
CA VAL A 14 -3.42 18.27 -38.11
C VAL A 14 -2.40 19.26 -38.72
N CYS A 15 -2.19 19.32 -40.04
CA CYS A 15 -1.00 20.02 -40.55
C CYS A 15 -1.15 21.40 -41.23
N TRP A 16 -2.33 22.02 -41.36
CA TRP A 16 -2.41 23.29 -42.09
C TRP A 16 -3.47 24.27 -41.55
N ALA A 17 -3.12 25.06 -40.51
CA ALA A 17 -3.74 26.38 -40.26
C ALA A 17 -2.99 27.21 -39.17
N SER A 18 -1.69 26.98 -38.97
CA SER A 18 -0.82 27.76 -38.06
C SER A 18 -0.17 28.98 -38.73
N ALA A 19 -0.69 29.44 -39.86
CA ALA A 19 -0.19 30.63 -40.54
C ALA A 19 -1.39 31.37 -41.15
N LEU A 20 -1.65 32.59 -40.66
CA LEU A 20 -2.42 33.70 -41.25
C LEU A 20 -3.27 34.40 -40.19
N TRP A 21 -2.64 35.29 -39.42
CA TRP A 21 -3.18 36.54 -38.86
C TRP A 21 -2.23 37.05 -37.75
N TYR A 22 -0.91 36.92 -37.92
CA TYR A 22 -0.12 38.08 -38.35
C TYR A 22 -0.89 39.05 -39.25
N LEU A 23 -1.30 40.20 -38.66
CA LEU A 23 -1.45 41.54 -39.26
C LEU A 23 -2.65 42.30 -38.65
N SER A 24 -2.44 42.96 -37.52
CA SER A 24 -2.83 44.38 -37.41
C SER A 24 -2.01 45.06 -36.32
N ILE A 25 -1.06 45.85 -36.82
CA ILE A 25 -0.17 46.74 -36.08
C ILE A 25 -0.92 48.05 -35.85
N SER A 26 -0.81 48.65 -34.65
CA SER A 26 -0.50 50.08 -34.51
C SER A 26 0.08 50.41 -33.12
N ARG A 27 1.25 51.08 -33.12
CA ARG A 27 1.94 51.82 -32.04
C ARG A 27 1.55 53.33 -32.19
N PRO A 28 1.87 54.31 -31.28
CA PRO A 28 3.21 54.51 -30.69
C PRO A 28 3.36 55.25 -29.31
N THR A 29 4.58 55.13 -28.74
CA THR A 29 5.46 56.07 -27.96
C THR A 29 4.87 57.11 -26.99
N SER A 30 5.43 57.42 -25.81
CA SER A 30 6.82 57.85 -25.57
C SER A 30 7.18 57.91 -24.06
N THR A 31 8.48 58.10 -23.82
CA THR A 31 9.36 58.06 -22.64
C THR A 31 9.04 58.98 -21.46
N TYR A 32 9.46 58.60 -20.24
CA TYR A 32 10.22 59.49 -19.34
C TYR A 32 11.11 58.70 -18.36
N VAL A 33 12.34 59.20 -18.19
CA VAL A 33 13.42 58.67 -17.33
C VAL A 33 13.42 59.44 -16.00
N GLY A 34 13.73 58.77 -14.89
CA GLY A 34 13.98 59.41 -13.60
C GLY A 34 14.55 58.44 -12.57
N HIS A 35 15.88 58.38 -12.49
CA HIS A 35 16.65 57.68 -11.46
C HIS A 35 16.48 58.36 -10.10
N MET A 36 16.35 57.58 -9.01
CA MET A 36 16.88 57.98 -7.70
C MET A 36 17.19 56.74 -6.84
N SER A 37 18.47 56.64 -6.48
CA SER A 37 19.13 55.55 -5.77
C SER A 37 19.36 55.88 -4.30
N LEU A 38 19.09 54.95 -3.37
CA LEU A 38 19.56 54.93 -1.97
C LEU A 38 19.55 53.47 -1.46
N PRO A 39 20.31 53.09 -0.40
CA PRO A 39 21.73 52.77 -0.44
C PRO A 39 22.01 51.28 -0.13
N VAL A 40 23.21 50.87 -0.56
CA VAL A 40 23.79 49.52 -0.44
C VAL A 40 23.86 49.04 1.02
N ARG A 41 23.13 47.97 1.36
CA ARG A 41 23.46 47.09 2.50
C ARG A 41 24.45 46.03 2.02
N LYS A 42 25.56 45.91 2.74
CA LYS A 42 26.66 44.95 2.50
C LYS A 42 26.11 43.55 2.28
N ALA A 43 26.43 42.96 1.13
CA ALA A 43 26.12 41.58 0.81
C ALA A 43 26.78 40.65 1.84
N ALA A 44 25.95 39.86 2.52
CA ALA A 44 26.43 38.66 3.19
C ALA A 44 27.08 37.74 2.15
N LYS A 45 28.20 37.11 2.53
CA LYS A 45 28.89 36.11 1.70
C LYS A 45 27.85 35.15 1.11
N PRO A 46 27.96 34.77 -0.17
CA PRO A 46 27.05 33.78 -0.73
C PRO A 46 27.26 32.49 0.05
N GLN A 47 26.28 32.17 0.90
CA GLN A 47 26.05 30.80 1.31
C GLN A 47 26.05 30.02 0.01
N LYS A 48 26.96 29.05 -0.13
CA LYS A 48 26.90 28.10 -1.22
C LYS A 48 25.50 27.52 -1.15
N ASN A 49 24.62 28.03 -2.01
CA ASN A 49 23.37 27.40 -2.34
C ASN A 49 23.82 26.10 -2.99
N ILE A 50 24.00 25.07 -2.17
CA ILE A 50 23.97 23.70 -2.63
C ILE A 50 22.52 23.52 -3.05
N THR A 51 22.23 23.96 -4.27
CA THR A 51 21.05 23.56 -4.99
C THR A 51 21.15 22.05 -5.04
N PHE A 52 20.38 21.36 -4.20
CA PHE A 52 20.17 19.90 -4.22
C PHE A 52 19.44 19.44 -5.50
N THR A 53 19.52 20.22 -6.56
CA THR A 53 19.04 19.87 -7.89
C THR A 53 20.19 19.12 -8.57
N ASN A 54 20.02 17.80 -8.69
CA ASN A 54 20.87 16.85 -9.44
C ASN A 54 21.85 15.98 -8.63
N ILE A 55 21.46 15.46 -7.46
CA ILE A 55 21.88 14.10 -7.13
C ILE A 55 20.81 13.18 -7.73
N ARG A 56 21.08 12.58 -8.90
CA ARG A 56 20.40 11.33 -9.28
C ARG A 56 20.81 10.29 -8.23
N THR A 57 20.15 10.30 -7.07
CA THR A 57 20.42 9.32 -6.02
C THR A 57 20.01 7.97 -6.58
N ARG A 58 20.99 7.14 -6.91
CA ARG A 58 20.72 5.73 -7.22
C ARG A 58 19.85 5.16 -6.10
N PRO A 59 18.78 4.41 -6.40
CA PRO A 59 18.02 3.71 -5.37
C PRO A 59 18.98 2.92 -4.47
N LEU A 60 18.81 3.06 -3.16
CA LEU A 60 19.57 2.27 -2.19
C LEU A 60 19.13 0.80 -2.26
N ASN A 61 17.85 0.57 -2.53
CA ASN A 61 17.28 -0.77 -2.69
C ASN A 61 16.49 -0.77 -4.01
N PRO A 62 17.16 -1.03 -5.15
CA PRO A 62 16.44 -1.22 -6.39
C PRO A 62 15.51 -2.44 -6.27
N HIS A 63 14.21 -2.23 -6.42
CA HIS A 63 13.19 -3.28 -6.38
C HIS A 63 12.90 -3.77 -7.81
N ALA A 64 13.91 -4.38 -8.43
CA ALA A 64 13.86 -4.84 -9.82
C ALA A 64 13.42 -6.30 -9.93
N PHE A 65 12.37 -6.68 -9.21
CA PHE A 65 11.77 -8.00 -9.30
C PHE A 65 10.58 -8.00 -10.27
N GLU A 66 10.42 -9.10 -11.00
CA GLU A 66 9.32 -9.29 -11.94
C GLU A 66 8.13 -9.95 -11.26
N PHE A 67 6.92 -9.57 -11.66
CA PHE A 67 5.71 -10.28 -11.24
C PHE A 67 5.60 -11.58 -12.04
N LEU A 68 5.76 -12.72 -11.36
CA LEU A 68 5.61 -14.06 -11.93
C LEU A 68 4.13 -14.41 -12.12
N ILE A 69 3.30 -14.04 -11.16
CA ILE A 69 1.84 -14.10 -11.21
C ILE A 69 1.32 -12.71 -10.89
N ASN A 70 0.40 -12.21 -11.70
CA ASN A 70 -0.13 -10.87 -11.56
C ASN A 70 -1.61 -10.81 -11.94
N GLU A 71 -2.32 -9.83 -11.39
CA GLU A 71 -3.73 -9.55 -11.64
C GLU A 71 -3.93 -8.10 -12.12
N PRO A 72 -3.31 -7.69 -13.25
CA PRO A 72 -3.22 -6.27 -13.64
C PRO A 72 -4.58 -5.63 -13.92
N ARG A 73 -5.59 -6.43 -14.24
CA ARG A 73 -6.94 -5.97 -14.63
C ARG A 73 -7.95 -5.91 -13.49
N LYS A 74 -7.61 -6.38 -12.28
CA LYS A 74 -8.55 -6.50 -11.14
C LYS A 74 -9.22 -5.17 -10.75
N CYS A 75 -8.54 -4.05 -11.01
CA CYS A 75 -8.95 -2.68 -10.69
C CYS A 75 -9.39 -1.82 -11.90
N GLU A 76 -9.39 -2.37 -13.13
CA GLU A 76 -9.68 -1.59 -14.34
C GLU A 76 -11.16 -1.20 -14.45
N SER A 77 -12.07 -2.11 -14.07
CA SER A 77 -13.51 -1.93 -14.26
C SER A 77 -14.13 -0.90 -13.31
N ALA A 78 -13.73 -0.93 -12.05
CA ALA A 78 -14.21 0.00 -11.03
C ALA A 78 -13.17 0.15 -9.92
N ALA A 79 -12.99 1.39 -9.46
CA ALA A 79 -12.12 1.70 -8.35
C ALA A 79 -12.67 1.06 -7.05
N PRO A 80 -11.90 0.19 -6.37
CA PRO A 80 -12.34 -0.40 -5.12
C PRO A 80 -12.34 0.62 -3.99
N PHE A 81 -13.26 0.45 -3.04
CA PHE A 81 -13.23 1.18 -1.78
C PHE A 81 -12.03 0.74 -0.93
N LEU A 82 -11.79 -0.57 -0.85
CA LEU A 82 -10.76 -1.17 -0.04
C LEU A 82 -10.03 -2.26 -0.82
N VAL A 83 -8.70 -2.21 -0.84
CA VAL A 83 -7.84 -3.33 -1.25
C VAL A 83 -7.24 -3.96 -0.01
N ILE A 84 -7.40 -5.26 0.18
CA ILE A 84 -6.82 -6.02 1.27
C ILE A 84 -5.64 -6.82 0.72
N LEU A 85 -4.45 -6.51 1.23
CA LEU A 85 -3.20 -7.16 0.92
C LEU A 85 -2.87 -8.14 2.04
N ILE A 86 -2.86 -9.43 1.72
CA ILE A 86 -2.70 -10.50 2.70
C ILE A 86 -1.37 -11.19 2.46
N SER A 87 -0.44 -11.07 3.41
CA SER A 87 0.83 -11.79 3.34
C SER A 87 0.62 -13.26 3.69
N THR A 88 0.92 -14.15 2.75
CA THR A 88 0.80 -15.61 2.94
C THR A 88 2.03 -16.33 2.39
N THR A 89 2.13 -17.63 2.63
CA THR A 89 3.14 -18.53 2.08
C THR A 89 2.49 -19.62 1.24
N HIS A 90 3.26 -20.32 0.41
CA HIS A 90 2.74 -21.33 -0.52
C HIS A 90 1.96 -22.44 0.19
N LYS A 91 2.39 -22.83 1.39
CA LYS A 91 1.77 -23.90 2.19
C LYS A 91 0.44 -23.51 2.84
N GLU A 92 0.11 -22.22 2.87
CA GLU A 92 -1.08 -21.70 3.55
C GLU A 92 -2.30 -21.66 2.61
N PHE A 93 -2.49 -22.70 1.80
CA PHE A 93 -3.67 -22.83 0.93
C PHE A 93 -4.96 -22.79 1.76
N ASP A 94 -5.03 -23.57 2.85
CA ASP A 94 -6.22 -23.64 3.70
C ASP A 94 -6.55 -22.28 4.36
N ALA A 95 -5.53 -21.48 4.68
CA ALA A 95 -5.75 -20.14 5.22
C ALA A 95 -6.28 -19.19 4.14
N ARG A 96 -5.73 -19.21 2.92
CA ARG A 96 -6.28 -18.44 1.80
C ARG A 96 -7.72 -18.82 1.52
N GLN A 97 -8.02 -20.12 1.49
CA GLN A 97 -9.36 -20.63 1.26
C GLN A 97 -10.34 -20.18 2.36
N ALA A 98 -9.96 -20.32 3.63
CA ALA A 98 -10.79 -19.86 4.74
C ALA A 98 -11.09 -18.37 4.67
N ILE A 99 -10.10 -17.55 4.26
CA ILE A 99 -10.29 -16.11 4.08
C ILE A 99 -11.28 -15.82 2.94
N ARG A 100 -11.14 -16.48 1.78
CA ARG A 100 -12.06 -16.34 0.63
C ARG A 100 -13.50 -16.67 1.00
N GLU A 101 -13.69 -17.68 1.84
CA GLU A 101 -15.00 -18.16 2.27
C GLU A 101 -15.59 -17.40 3.47
N THR A 102 -14.81 -16.48 4.06
CA THR A 102 -15.22 -15.73 5.26
C THR A 102 -15.08 -14.22 5.05
N TRP A 103 -14.22 -13.57 5.83
CA TRP A 103 -14.13 -12.11 5.88
C TRP A 103 -13.47 -11.49 4.63
N GLY A 104 -12.76 -12.29 3.82
CA GLY A 104 -12.12 -11.84 2.59
C GLY A 104 -12.98 -11.99 1.33
N ASP A 105 -14.22 -12.45 1.45
CA ASP A 105 -15.15 -12.56 0.33
C ASP A 105 -15.50 -11.18 -0.27
N GLU A 106 -15.12 -10.96 -1.52
CA GLU A 106 -15.34 -9.70 -2.25
C GLU A 106 -16.84 -9.41 -2.50
N SER A 107 -17.71 -10.42 -2.42
CA SER A 107 -19.15 -10.28 -2.70
C SER A 107 -19.99 -9.87 -1.48
N THR A 108 -19.45 -10.01 -0.27
CA THR A 108 -20.20 -9.84 0.99
C THR A 108 -20.74 -8.41 1.19
N PHE A 109 -20.08 -7.39 0.66
CA PHE A 109 -20.39 -5.98 0.97
C PHE A 109 -21.04 -5.18 -0.17
N GLY A 110 -21.63 -5.85 -1.16
CA GLY A 110 -22.56 -5.27 -2.16
C GLY A 110 -22.13 -3.91 -2.74
N ASP A 111 -22.64 -2.82 -2.17
CA ASP A 111 -22.38 -1.45 -2.60
C ASP A 111 -20.94 -0.96 -2.34
N THR A 112 -20.20 -1.65 -1.48
CA THR A 112 -18.81 -1.33 -1.15
C THR A 112 -17.87 -2.34 -1.80
N ARG A 113 -17.30 -1.98 -2.95
CA ARG A 113 -16.35 -2.84 -3.68
C ARG A 113 -15.07 -3.06 -2.88
N ILE A 114 -14.79 -4.30 -2.55
CA ILE A 114 -13.58 -4.74 -1.85
C ILE A 114 -12.80 -5.66 -2.80
N LEU A 115 -11.48 -5.62 -2.73
CA LEU A 115 -10.61 -6.59 -3.38
C LEU A 115 -9.72 -7.28 -2.35
N THR A 116 -9.58 -8.59 -2.47
CA THR A 116 -8.69 -9.40 -1.64
C THR A 116 -7.56 -9.92 -2.51
N ILE A 117 -6.32 -9.65 -2.12
CA ILE A 117 -5.13 -10.07 -2.87
C ILE A 117 -4.14 -10.74 -1.92
N PHE A 118 -3.78 -11.99 -2.25
CA PHE A 118 -2.77 -12.75 -1.55
C PHE A 118 -1.38 -12.48 -2.13
N LEU A 119 -0.44 -12.13 -1.26
CA LEU A 119 0.92 -11.76 -1.60
C LEU A 119 1.88 -12.91 -1.25
N LEU A 120 2.66 -13.36 -2.23
CA LEU A 120 3.71 -14.36 -2.05
C LEU A 120 5.01 -13.90 -2.74
N GLY A 121 6.15 -14.37 -2.23
CA GLY A 121 7.40 -14.41 -3.02
C GLY A 121 7.47 -15.72 -3.80
N ARG A 122 8.57 -16.00 -4.50
CA ARG A 122 8.85 -17.30 -5.11
C ARG A 122 9.30 -18.33 -4.07
N ASN A 123 8.84 -19.58 -4.17
CA ASN A 123 9.38 -20.70 -3.41
C ASN A 123 10.61 -21.32 -4.08
N THR A 124 11.52 -21.91 -3.30
CA THR A 124 12.59 -22.76 -3.84
C THR A 124 12.07 -24.11 -4.34
N ASP A 125 10.93 -24.57 -3.83
CA ASP A 125 10.27 -25.79 -4.26
C ASP A 125 9.37 -25.52 -5.48
N ALA A 126 9.74 -26.11 -6.62
CA ALA A 126 9.01 -25.97 -7.87
C ALA A 126 7.58 -26.53 -7.81
N VAL A 127 7.34 -27.58 -7.02
CA VAL A 127 6.00 -28.17 -6.87
C VAL A 127 5.07 -27.19 -6.16
N LEU A 128 5.57 -26.52 -5.11
CA LEU A 128 4.80 -25.50 -4.41
C LEU A 128 4.48 -24.29 -5.30
N ASN A 129 5.42 -23.86 -6.15
CA ASN A 129 5.16 -22.79 -7.14
C ASN A 129 4.05 -23.20 -8.11
N GLN A 130 4.12 -24.42 -8.67
CA GLN A 130 3.12 -24.93 -9.61
C GLN A 130 1.72 -25.02 -8.96
N MET A 131 1.63 -25.44 -7.70
CA MET A 131 0.35 -25.47 -6.97
C MET A 131 -0.27 -24.07 -6.82
N VAL A 132 0.55 -23.04 -6.54
CA VAL A 132 0.09 -21.65 -6.46
C VAL A 132 -0.31 -21.10 -7.84
N GLU A 133 0.39 -21.47 -8.91
CA GLU A 133 -0.03 -21.13 -10.28
C GLU A 133 -1.41 -21.69 -10.62
N GLN A 134 -1.65 -22.97 -10.29
CA GLN A 134 -2.96 -23.61 -10.49
C GLN A 134 -4.06 -22.95 -9.67
N GLU A 135 -3.78 -22.63 -8.40
CA GLU A 135 -4.71 -21.88 -7.55
C GLU A 135 -5.03 -20.50 -8.16
N SER A 136 -4.03 -19.78 -8.65
CA SER A 136 -4.21 -18.46 -9.25
C SER A 136 -5.06 -18.51 -10.52
N GLN A 137 -4.97 -19.57 -11.31
CA GLN A 137 -5.81 -19.77 -12.51
C GLN A 137 -7.29 -19.96 -12.18
N ILE A 138 -7.62 -20.33 -10.94
CA ILE A 138 -9.00 -20.56 -10.49
C ILE A 138 -9.55 -19.30 -9.83
N PHE A 139 -8.81 -18.71 -8.89
CA PHE A 139 -9.32 -17.66 -8.01
C PHE A 139 -8.96 -16.23 -8.45
N HIS A 140 -7.92 -16.06 -9.29
CA HIS A 140 -7.49 -14.76 -9.81
C HIS A 140 -7.28 -13.69 -8.72
N ASP A 141 -6.68 -14.07 -7.59
CA ASP A 141 -6.49 -13.22 -6.42
C ASP A 141 -5.08 -13.33 -5.82
N ILE A 142 -4.11 -13.83 -6.60
CA ILE A 142 -2.73 -14.06 -6.16
C ILE A 142 -1.77 -13.16 -6.92
N VAL A 143 -0.82 -12.57 -6.19
CA VAL A 143 0.33 -11.85 -6.76
C VAL A 143 1.60 -12.48 -6.24
N VAL A 144 2.48 -12.88 -7.16
CA VAL A 144 3.79 -13.46 -6.89
C VAL A 144 4.86 -12.63 -7.58
N GLU A 145 5.91 -12.28 -6.87
CA GLU A 145 7.09 -11.59 -7.43
C GLU A 145 8.37 -12.40 -7.18
N ASP A 146 9.36 -12.27 -8.07
CA ASP A 146 10.56 -13.12 -8.10
C ASP A 146 11.62 -12.78 -7.03
N PHE A 147 11.24 -12.82 -5.76
CA PHE A 147 12.16 -12.87 -4.63
C PHE A 147 11.86 -14.09 -3.76
N VAL A 148 12.87 -14.66 -3.10
CA VAL A 148 12.67 -15.84 -2.24
C VAL A 148 11.73 -15.50 -1.09
N ASP A 149 10.63 -16.24 -0.98
CA ASP A 149 9.68 -16.06 0.10
C ASP A 149 10.25 -16.55 1.44
N SER A 150 10.47 -15.62 2.36
CA SER A 150 10.95 -15.91 3.70
C SER A 150 10.52 -14.83 4.68
N TYR A 151 10.54 -15.13 5.98
CA TYR A 151 10.24 -14.15 7.02
C TYR A 151 11.14 -12.90 6.93
N HIS A 152 12.43 -13.08 6.60
CA HIS A 152 13.36 -11.96 6.44
C HIS A 152 13.05 -11.08 5.22
N ASN A 153 12.34 -11.60 4.22
CA ASN A 153 11.93 -10.89 3.02
C ASN A 153 10.50 -10.34 3.08
N LEU A 154 9.83 -10.36 4.25
CA LEU A 154 8.50 -9.75 4.42
C LEU A 154 8.45 -8.29 4.00
N THR A 155 9.56 -7.56 4.18
CA THR A 155 9.65 -6.17 3.73
C THR A 155 9.56 -6.06 2.21
N LEU A 156 10.22 -6.95 1.46
CA LEU A 156 10.09 -7.00 0.00
C LEU A 156 8.66 -7.34 -0.41
N LYS A 157 8.04 -8.33 0.26
CA LYS A 157 6.63 -8.71 0.03
C LYS A 157 5.65 -7.57 0.29
N THR A 158 5.88 -6.76 1.32
CA THR A 158 5.00 -5.61 1.55
C THR A 158 5.27 -4.49 0.55
N MET A 159 6.54 -4.22 0.19
CA MET A 159 6.83 -3.25 -0.87
C MET A 159 6.27 -3.67 -2.24
N MET A 160 6.24 -4.98 -2.53
CA MET A 160 5.55 -5.56 -3.67
C MET A 160 4.06 -5.22 -3.65
N GLY A 161 3.38 -5.43 -2.53
CA GLY A 161 1.96 -5.06 -2.36
C GLY A 161 1.71 -3.57 -2.54
N MET A 162 2.55 -2.71 -1.96
CA MET A 162 2.46 -1.25 -2.10
C MET A 162 2.67 -0.83 -3.56
N ARG A 163 3.66 -1.41 -4.25
CA ARG A 163 3.93 -1.21 -5.68
C ARG A 163 2.73 -1.65 -6.52
N TRP A 164 2.17 -2.82 -6.24
CA TRP A 164 1.05 -3.38 -6.96
C TRP A 164 -0.17 -2.46 -6.90
N VAL A 165 -0.54 -1.99 -5.69
CA VAL A 165 -1.64 -1.02 -5.53
C VAL A 165 -1.34 0.28 -6.28
N ALA A 166 -0.14 0.83 -6.14
CA ALA A 166 0.23 2.08 -6.80
C ALA A 166 0.19 1.97 -8.34
N THR A 167 0.48 0.78 -8.87
CA THR A 167 0.54 0.54 -10.32
C THR A 167 -0.82 0.18 -10.89
N PHE A 168 -1.53 -0.77 -10.28
CA PHE A 168 -2.73 -1.39 -10.86
C PHE A 168 -4.03 -0.88 -10.23
N CYS A 169 -3.99 -0.34 -9.01
CA CYS A 169 -5.16 0.17 -8.28
C CYS A 169 -4.99 1.61 -7.78
N PRO A 170 -4.48 2.57 -8.59
CA PRO A 170 -4.15 3.92 -8.11
C PRO A 170 -5.37 4.74 -7.66
N LYS A 171 -6.58 4.31 -8.04
CA LYS A 171 -7.85 4.96 -7.69
C LYS A 171 -8.55 4.35 -6.46
N ALA A 172 -7.97 3.33 -5.83
CA ALA A 172 -8.52 2.78 -4.59
C ALA A 172 -8.62 3.87 -3.51
N GLN A 173 -9.55 3.74 -2.56
CA GLN A 173 -9.66 4.73 -1.47
C GLN A 173 -8.77 4.35 -0.28
N TYR A 174 -8.83 3.10 0.13
CA TYR A 174 -8.07 2.56 1.26
C TYR A 174 -7.39 1.24 0.91
N VAL A 175 -6.34 0.95 1.67
CA VAL A 175 -5.62 -0.32 1.62
C VAL A 175 -5.48 -0.84 3.05
N MET A 176 -5.71 -2.12 3.23
CA MET A 176 -5.34 -2.85 4.45
C MET A 176 -4.18 -3.78 4.11
N LYS A 177 -3.14 -3.79 4.93
CA LYS A 177 -2.16 -4.90 4.95
C LYS A 177 -2.43 -5.74 6.18
N THR A 178 -2.43 -7.06 6.02
CA THR A 178 -2.61 -8.03 7.10
C THR A 178 -1.93 -9.36 6.77
N ASP A 179 -1.96 -10.31 7.70
CA ASP A 179 -1.41 -11.65 7.55
C ASP A 179 -2.54 -12.71 7.47
N SER A 180 -2.21 -13.93 7.06
CA SER A 180 -3.15 -15.07 6.89
C SER A 180 -3.79 -15.55 8.19
N ASP A 181 -3.16 -15.33 9.34
CA ASP A 181 -3.61 -15.81 10.65
C ASP A 181 -4.41 -14.74 11.42
N ILE A 182 -4.97 -13.77 10.70
CA ILE A 182 -5.73 -12.66 11.24
C ILE A 182 -7.21 -12.83 10.87
N PHE A 183 -8.09 -12.76 11.88
CA PHE A 183 -9.51 -12.54 11.63
C PHE A 183 -9.80 -11.04 11.55
N VAL A 184 -10.49 -10.62 10.49
CA VAL A 184 -10.89 -9.22 10.30
C VAL A 184 -12.40 -9.08 10.45
N ASN A 185 -12.82 -8.27 11.42
CA ASN A 185 -14.21 -7.82 11.54
C ASN A 185 -14.46 -6.69 10.52
N MET A 186 -14.89 -7.11 9.33
CA MET A 186 -15.10 -6.22 8.18
C MET A 186 -16.19 -5.17 8.41
N ASP A 187 -17.24 -5.48 9.18
CA ASP A 187 -18.26 -4.49 9.55
C ASP A 187 -17.65 -3.33 10.34
N ASN A 188 -16.78 -3.63 11.31
CA ASN A 188 -16.08 -2.60 12.08
C ASN A 188 -15.05 -1.84 11.23
N LEU A 189 -14.32 -2.54 10.37
CA LEU A 189 -13.35 -1.92 9.47
C LEU A 189 -14.04 -0.93 8.52
N ILE A 190 -15.07 -1.38 7.80
CA ILE A 190 -15.71 -0.59 6.76
C ILE A 190 -16.60 0.47 7.38
N PHE A 191 -17.58 0.09 8.20
CA PHE A 191 -18.64 1.02 8.57
C PHE A 191 -18.33 1.85 9.83
N LYS A 192 -17.48 1.37 10.73
CA LYS A 192 -17.09 2.16 11.92
C LYS A 192 -15.82 2.95 11.69
N LEU A 193 -14.79 2.34 11.10
CA LEU A 193 -13.50 2.99 10.88
C LEU A 193 -13.48 3.80 9.59
N LEU A 194 -13.70 3.19 8.42
CA LEU A 194 -13.43 3.83 7.13
C LEU A 194 -14.57 4.69 6.58
N LYS A 195 -15.83 4.32 6.87
CA LYS A 195 -17.07 5.04 6.58
C LYS A 195 -17.20 5.43 5.08
N PRO A 196 -17.64 4.52 4.20
CA PRO A 196 -17.75 4.76 2.75
C PRO A 196 -18.55 6.00 2.35
N ALA A 197 -19.57 6.37 3.14
CA ALA A 197 -20.39 7.56 2.89
C ALA A 197 -19.67 8.90 3.18
N THR A 198 -18.43 8.87 3.69
CA THR A 198 -17.65 10.06 4.04
C THR A 198 -16.52 10.29 3.05
N LYS A 199 -16.05 11.54 2.95
CA LYS A 199 -14.92 11.89 2.09
C LYS A 199 -13.68 11.06 2.49
N PRO A 200 -13.02 10.36 1.55
CA PRO A 200 -11.83 9.57 1.86
C PRO A 200 -10.73 10.44 2.47
N ARG A 201 -10.11 9.92 3.53
CA ARG A 201 -8.94 10.55 4.13
C ARG A 201 -7.75 10.42 3.19
N ARG A 202 -6.80 11.35 3.29
CA ARG A 202 -5.55 11.34 2.53
C ARG A 202 -4.37 11.38 3.50
N ARG A 203 -3.24 10.81 3.09
CA ARG A 203 -2.05 10.69 3.95
C ARG A 203 -2.39 10.13 5.34
N TYR A 204 -3.32 9.18 5.36
CA TYR A 204 -3.86 8.58 6.56
C TYR A 204 -3.28 7.18 6.75
N PHE A 205 -2.91 6.86 7.99
CA PHE A 205 -2.37 5.55 8.35
C PHE A 205 -2.78 5.23 9.79
N THR A 206 -3.34 4.05 10.05
CA THR A 206 -3.78 3.63 11.39
C THR A 206 -3.58 2.14 11.61
N GLY A 207 -3.48 1.78 12.87
CA GLY A 207 -3.35 0.40 13.33
C GLY A 207 -3.05 0.43 14.82
N TYR A 208 -2.53 -0.68 15.35
CA TYR A 208 -1.98 -0.69 16.69
C TYR A 208 -0.55 -0.12 16.67
N VAL A 209 -0.38 1.13 17.08
CA VAL A 209 0.90 1.84 17.13
C VAL A 209 1.75 1.33 18.30
N ILE A 210 2.95 0.88 17.97
CA ILE A 210 3.99 0.46 18.90
C ILE A 210 5.04 1.56 18.99
N ASN A 211 5.40 1.91 20.23
CA ASN A 211 6.52 2.78 20.55
C ASN A 211 7.62 1.92 21.19
N GLY A 212 8.52 1.41 20.36
CA GLY A 212 9.54 0.44 20.77
C GLY A 212 10.93 0.75 20.23
N GLY A 213 11.86 -0.14 20.51
CA GLY A 213 13.23 -0.07 20.03
C GLY A 213 13.75 -1.43 19.59
N PRO A 214 14.91 -1.45 18.93
CA PRO A 214 15.53 -2.68 18.44
C PRO A 214 15.88 -3.65 19.55
N ILE A 215 15.46 -4.90 19.38
CA ILE A 215 15.90 -6.03 20.22
C ILE A 215 17.31 -6.41 19.77
N ARG A 216 18.26 -6.47 20.72
CA ARG A 216 19.67 -6.74 20.43
C ARG A 216 20.11 -8.17 20.76
N ASP A 217 19.19 -8.99 21.27
CA ASP A 217 19.41 -10.42 21.46
C ASP A 217 19.34 -11.14 20.10
N MET A 218 20.46 -11.74 19.66
CA MET A 218 20.57 -12.47 18.40
C MET A 218 19.66 -13.70 18.32
N ARG A 219 19.17 -14.21 19.46
CA ARG A 219 18.23 -15.35 19.50
C ARG A 219 16.78 -14.93 19.23
N SER A 220 16.49 -13.63 19.32
CA SER A 220 15.16 -13.13 19.04
C SER A 220 14.89 -13.16 17.53
N LYS A 221 13.71 -13.63 17.14
CA LYS A 221 13.22 -13.49 15.75
C LYS A 221 13.08 -12.03 15.30
N TRP A 222 13.11 -11.09 16.24
CA TRP A 222 13.05 -9.64 16.02
C TRP A 222 14.39 -8.94 16.24
N TYR A 223 15.49 -9.70 16.23
CA TYR A 223 16.84 -9.18 16.38
C TYR A 223 17.16 -8.10 15.33
N MET A 224 17.67 -6.96 15.77
CA MET A 224 18.14 -5.89 14.91
C MET A 224 19.61 -5.56 15.23
N PRO A 225 20.56 -5.79 14.31
CA PRO A 225 21.96 -5.43 14.51
C PRO A 225 22.18 -3.93 14.69
N ARG A 226 23.18 -3.54 15.51
CA ARG A 226 23.56 -2.13 15.69
C ARG A 226 24.09 -1.48 14.42
N ASP A 227 24.85 -2.22 13.62
CA ASP A 227 25.41 -1.71 12.35
C ASP A 227 24.34 -1.47 11.29
N LEU A 228 23.21 -2.19 11.40
CA LEU A 228 22.05 -2.01 10.54
C LEU A 228 21.18 -0.84 11.02
N TYR A 229 20.90 -0.78 12.33
CA TYR A 229 20.13 0.28 12.95
C TYR A 229 20.81 0.73 14.26
N PRO A 230 21.55 1.85 14.27
CA PRO A 230 22.35 2.26 15.42
C PRO A 230 21.53 2.86 16.57
N ASP A 231 20.41 3.49 16.25
CA ASP A 231 19.57 4.18 17.24
C ASP A 231 18.94 3.21 18.26
N SER A 232 18.62 3.73 19.44
CA SER A 232 18.00 2.96 20.52
C SER A 232 16.48 2.87 20.44
N LYS A 233 15.84 3.66 19.56
CA LYS A 233 14.39 3.72 19.39
C LYS A 233 14.02 3.73 17.91
N TYR A 234 12.98 2.98 17.55
CA TYR A 234 12.34 3.10 16.25
C TYR A 234 11.42 4.34 16.22
N PRO A 235 11.09 4.88 15.03
CA PRO A 235 9.91 5.73 14.92
C PRO A 235 8.64 4.95 15.32
N PRO A 236 7.54 5.63 15.70
CA PRO A 236 6.26 4.96 15.87
C PRO A 236 5.86 4.20 14.60
N PHE A 237 5.45 2.94 14.77
CA PHE A 237 5.03 2.06 13.69
C PHE A 237 3.79 1.27 14.09
N CYS A 238 2.95 0.88 13.15
CA CYS A 238 1.83 -0.03 13.45
C CYS A 238 2.31 -1.47 13.46
N SER A 239 1.77 -2.30 14.35
CA SER A 239 2.05 -3.74 14.39
C SER A 239 1.81 -4.41 13.03
N GLY A 240 2.72 -5.31 12.63
CA GLY A 240 2.61 -6.07 11.38
C GLY A 240 1.35 -6.94 11.23
N THR A 241 0.64 -7.23 12.33
CA THR A 241 -0.60 -8.04 12.33
C THR A 241 -1.77 -7.37 11.62
N GLY A 242 -1.68 -6.08 11.29
CA GLY A 242 -2.75 -5.39 10.59
C GLY A 242 -2.69 -3.88 10.71
N TYR A 243 -2.73 -3.19 9.58
CA TYR A 243 -2.84 -1.74 9.51
C TYR A 243 -3.58 -1.30 8.24
N VAL A 244 -4.16 -0.10 8.29
CA VAL A 244 -4.99 0.46 7.21
C VAL A 244 -4.55 1.88 6.90
N PHE A 245 -4.52 2.22 5.62
CA PHE A 245 -4.04 3.50 5.13
C PHE A 245 -4.82 3.95 3.90
N SER A 246 -4.81 5.26 3.64
CA SER A 246 -5.36 5.78 2.39
C SER A 246 -4.47 5.36 1.22
N ALA A 247 -5.07 5.00 0.08
CA ALA A 247 -4.33 4.36 -1.01
C ALA A 247 -3.20 5.23 -1.59
N ASP A 248 -3.31 6.56 -1.50
CA ASP A 248 -2.24 7.48 -1.88
C ASP A 248 -0.93 7.28 -1.09
N VAL A 249 -1.02 6.69 0.10
CA VAL A 249 0.15 6.35 0.93
C VAL A 249 0.91 5.14 0.39
N ALA A 250 0.28 4.23 -0.37
CA ALA A 250 0.96 3.08 -0.97
C ALA A 250 2.12 3.52 -1.88
N GLU A 251 1.84 4.43 -2.81
CA GLU A 251 2.84 4.97 -3.73
C GLU A 251 3.93 5.76 -2.99
N LEU A 252 3.53 6.56 -1.99
CA LEU A 252 4.46 7.36 -1.20
C LEU A 252 5.44 6.47 -0.42
N ILE A 253 4.94 5.40 0.23
CA ILE A 253 5.77 4.43 0.94
C ILE A 253 6.70 3.73 -0.05
N TYR A 254 6.17 3.21 -1.17
CA TYR A 254 6.98 2.48 -2.15
C TYR A 254 8.10 3.36 -2.73
N LYS A 255 7.83 4.60 -3.14
CA LYS A 255 8.87 5.51 -3.63
C LYS A 255 9.91 5.86 -2.56
N THR A 256 9.48 6.02 -1.30
CA THR A 256 10.38 6.33 -0.18
C THR A 256 11.26 5.12 0.17
N SER A 257 10.74 3.91 0.02
CA SER A 257 11.46 2.67 0.33
C SER A 257 12.67 2.45 -0.57
N LEU A 258 12.59 2.84 -1.84
CA LEU A 258 13.72 2.78 -2.78
C LEU A 258 14.95 3.56 -2.29
N HIS A 259 14.77 4.53 -1.41
CA HIS A 259 15.82 5.39 -0.84
C HIS A 259 15.93 5.27 0.69
N THR A 260 15.48 4.16 1.28
CA THR A 260 15.52 3.91 2.72
C THR A 260 16.22 2.61 3.00
N ARG A 261 17.34 2.60 3.75
CA ARG A 261 18.09 1.38 4.06
C ARG A 261 17.16 0.25 4.49
N LEU A 262 17.17 -0.85 3.73
CA LEU A 262 16.25 -1.97 3.93
C LEU A 262 16.43 -2.59 5.32
N LEU A 263 15.31 -2.81 6.01
CA LEU A 263 15.24 -3.61 7.24
C LEU A 263 14.39 -4.85 6.95
N HIS A 264 14.64 -5.95 7.65
CA HIS A 264 13.86 -7.18 7.50
C HIS A 264 12.54 -7.14 8.28
N LEU A 265 12.46 -6.36 9.36
CA LEU A 265 11.24 -6.09 10.12
C LEU A 265 10.37 -5.09 9.33
N GLU A 266 9.37 -5.64 8.65
CA GLU A 266 8.53 -4.91 7.70
C GLU A 266 7.75 -3.75 8.33
N ASP A 267 7.14 -3.98 9.47
CA ASP A 267 6.35 -2.98 10.19
C ASP A 267 7.21 -1.80 10.65
N VAL A 268 8.39 -2.07 11.20
CA VAL A 268 9.41 -1.05 11.52
C VAL A 268 9.87 -0.31 10.26
N TYR A 269 10.08 -1.02 9.15
CA TYR A 269 10.51 -0.42 7.90
C TYR A 269 9.45 0.53 7.30
N VAL A 270 8.17 0.14 7.35
CA VAL A 270 7.05 1.01 6.99
C VAL A 270 7.02 2.24 7.91
N GLY A 271 7.21 2.06 9.22
CA GLY A 271 7.35 3.17 10.17
C GLY A 271 8.47 4.16 9.81
N LEU A 272 9.62 3.68 9.34
CA LEU A 272 10.70 4.54 8.84
C LEU A 272 10.30 5.34 7.59
N CYS A 273 9.58 4.71 6.66
CA CYS A 273 9.07 5.39 5.48
C CYS A 273 8.05 6.47 5.87
N LEU A 274 7.12 6.17 6.79
CA LEU A 274 6.14 7.12 7.32
C LEU A 274 6.84 8.32 7.98
N ARG A 275 7.86 8.08 8.80
CA ARG A 275 8.68 9.15 9.43
C ARG A 275 9.29 10.08 8.39
N LYS A 276 9.92 9.53 7.35
CA LYS A 276 10.52 10.32 6.25
C LYS A 276 9.48 11.13 5.47
N LEU A 277 8.28 10.59 5.32
CA LEU A 277 7.16 11.25 4.66
C LEU A 277 6.47 12.29 5.55
N GLY A 278 6.76 12.36 6.86
CA GLY A 278 6.04 13.19 7.81
C GLY A 278 4.58 12.75 8.02
N ILE A 279 4.28 11.46 7.83
CA ILE A 279 2.96 10.86 8.08
C ILE A 279 3.00 10.21 9.46
N HIS A 280 2.08 10.58 10.34
CA HIS A 280 2.00 10.02 11.68
C HIS A 280 0.95 8.91 11.73
N PRO A 281 1.29 7.69 12.17
CA PRO A 281 0.30 6.63 12.34
C PRO A 281 -0.61 6.93 13.53
N TYR A 282 -1.92 6.74 13.36
CA TYR A 282 -2.92 6.94 14.40
C TYR A 282 -3.17 5.64 15.18
N GLN A 283 -3.01 5.70 16.51
CA GLN A 283 -3.34 4.58 17.41
C GLN A 283 -4.82 4.24 17.32
N ASN A 284 -5.11 2.96 17.14
CA ASN A 284 -6.47 2.43 17.16
C ASN A 284 -6.52 1.10 17.93
N SER A 285 -7.20 1.10 19.08
CA SER A 285 -7.34 -0.06 19.97
C SER A 285 -8.22 -1.18 19.41
N GLY A 286 -8.93 -0.93 18.30
CA GLY A 286 -9.63 -1.98 17.57
C GLY A 286 -8.68 -2.95 16.88
N PHE A 287 -7.45 -2.53 16.55
CA PHE A 287 -6.44 -3.43 16.03
C PHE A 287 -5.79 -4.18 17.20
N ASN A 288 -6.16 -5.44 17.37
CA ASN A 288 -5.62 -6.29 18.42
C ASN A 288 -4.60 -7.25 17.79
N HIS A 289 -3.36 -7.21 18.30
CA HIS A 289 -2.21 -7.91 17.74
C HIS A 289 -1.81 -9.18 18.53
N TRP A 290 -2.68 -9.66 19.43
CA TRP A 290 -2.46 -10.85 20.25
C TRP A 290 -3.64 -11.83 20.15
N LYS A 291 -3.44 -13.10 20.50
CA LYS A 291 -4.54 -14.07 20.54
C LYS A 291 -5.55 -13.67 21.61
N MET A 292 -6.82 -13.71 21.23
CA MET A 292 -7.92 -13.38 22.13
C MET A 292 -8.90 -14.56 22.17
N ALA A 293 -9.21 -15.05 23.37
CA ALA A 293 -10.23 -16.08 23.56
C ALA A 293 -11.56 -15.64 22.93
N TYR A 294 -12.19 -16.56 22.19
CA TYR A 294 -13.40 -16.23 21.46
C TYR A 294 -14.56 -15.88 22.40
N SER A 295 -15.18 -14.74 22.11
CA SER A 295 -16.45 -14.30 22.66
C SER A 295 -17.07 -13.37 21.62
N LEU A 296 -18.32 -13.64 21.27
CA LEU A 296 -19.06 -12.86 20.30
C LEU A 296 -18.95 -11.35 20.57
N CYS A 297 -19.11 -10.93 21.83
CA CYS A 297 -19.07 -9.52 22.21
C CYS A 297 -17.68 -8.89 22.17
N ARG A 298 -16.63 -9.67 22.47
CA ARG A 298 -15.26 -9.16 22.35
C ARG A 298 -14.89 -8.95 20.89
N TYR A 299 -15.19 -9.92 20.03
CA TYR A 299 -14.86 -9.88 18.60
C TYR A 299 -15.66 -8.80 17.86
N ARG A 300 -16.88 -8.49 18.32
CA ARG A 300 -17.67 -7.36 17.81
C ARG A 300 -17.16 -5.97 18.16
N ARG A 301 -16.27 -5.85 19.16
CA ARG A 301 -15.69 -4.56 19.59
C ARG A 301 -14.33 -4.27 18.95
N VAL A 302 -13.68 -5.28 18.36
CA VAL A 302 -12.36 -5.14 17.72
C VAL A 302 -12.47 -5.24 16.20
N ILE A 303 -11.42 -4.81 15.51
CA ILE A 303 -11.25 -4.88 14.06
C ILE A 303 -10.45 -6.12 13.69
N THR A 304 -9.34 -6.40 14.38
CA THR A 304 -8.48 -7.56 14.08
C THR A 304 -8.31 -8.45 15.29
N VAL A 305 -8.12 -9.75 15.08
CA VAL A 305 -7.63 -10.69 16.10
C VAL A 305 -6.58 -11.59 15.48
N HIS A 306 -5.46 -11.79 16.18
CA HIS A 306 -4.30 -12.52 15.68
C HIS A 306 -4.29 -13.99 16.15
N GLN A 307 -3.55 -14.84 15.44
CA GLN A 307 -3.38 -16.27 15.68
C GLN A 307 -4.70 -17.07 15.59
N ILE A 308 -5.44 -16.84 14.52
CA ILE A 308 -6.68 -17.52 14.18
C ILE A 308 -6.41 -18.58 13.12
N SER A 309 -6.70 -19.84 13.42
CA SER A 309 -6.59 -20.92 12.43
C SER A 309 -7.71 -20.85 11.38
N PRO A 310 -7.57 -21.51 10.22
CA PRO A 310 -8.64 -21.61 9.23
C PRO A 310 -9.97 -22.10 9.83
N GLU A 311 -9.94 -23.13 10.67
CA GLU A 311 -11.15 -23.67 11.32
C GLU A 311 -11.75 -22.70 12.34
N GLU A 312 -10.91 -22.02 13.13
CA GLU A 312 -11.37 -20.96 14.03
C GLU A 312 -12.04 -19.84 13.22
N MET A 313 -11.46 -19.44 12.09
CA MET A 313 -11.96 -18.38 11.21
C MET A 313 -13.37 -18.66 10.72
N HIS A 314 -13.65 -19.86 10.21
CA HIS A 314 -15.00 -20.28 9.82
C HIS A 314 -15.98 -20.26 10.98
N ARG A 315 -15.60 -20.81 12.16
CA ARG A 315 -16.48 -20.83 13.34
C ARG A 315 -16.83 -19.43 13.79
N ILE A 316 -15.84 -18.54 13.86
CA ILE A 316 -16.01 -17.14 14.26
C ILE A 316 -16.92 -16.43 13.25
N TRP A 317 -16.65 -16.57 11.95
CA TRP A 317 -17.43 -15.92 10.90
C TRP A 317 -18.89 -16.36 10.90
N ASN A 318 -19.13 -17.68 10.98
CA ASN A 318 -20.49 -18.24 11.00
C ASN A 318 -21.26 -17.81 12.25
N ASP A 319 -20.61 -17.82 13.42
CA ASP A 319 -21.23 -17.40 14.68
C ASP A 319 -21.55 -15.89 14.68
N MET A 320 -20.61 -15.05 14.22
CA MET A 320 -20.82 -13.61 14.10
C MET A 320 -21.93 -13.26 13.11
N SER A 321 -21.99 -13.97 11.98
CA SER A 321 -22.97 -13.75 10.91
C SER A 321 -24.38 -14.21 11.29
N SER A 322 -24.51 -15.41 11.85
CA SER A 322 -25.82 -15.96 12.27
C SER A 322 -26.44 -15.18 13.43
N LYS A 323 -25.61 -14.64 14.33
CA LYS A 323 -26.08 -13.96 15.54
C LYS A 323 -26.16 -12.44 15.41
N LYS A 324 -26.12 -11.86 14.20
CA LYS A 324 -26.13 -10.38 13.98
C LYS A 324 -27.22 -9.64 14.78
N HIS A 325 -28.37 -10.28 15.02
CA HIS A 325 -29.50 -9.75 15.79
C HIS A 325 -29.25 -9.60 17.31
N LEU A 326 -28.31 -10.37 17.90
CA LEU A 326 -27.99 -10.31 19.32
C LEU A 326 -27.20 -9.03 19.65
N ARG A 327 -27.34 -8.51 20.88
CA ARG A 327 -26.61 -7.32 21.34
C ARG A 327 -25.46 -7.66 22.28
N CYS A 328 -24.48 -6.75 22.29
CA CYS A 328 -23.27 -6.69 23.10
C CYS A 328 -23.01 -5.22 23.47
#